data_AF-A0A381CFG7-F1
#
_entry.id   AF-A0A381CFG7-F1
#
_cell.length_a   1.000
_cell.length_b   1.000
_cell.length_c   1.000
_cell.angle_alpha   90.00
_cell.angle_beta   90.00
_cell.angle_gamma   90.00
#
_symmetry.space_group_name_H-M   'P 1'
#
loop_
_entity.id
_entity.type
_entity.pdbx_description
1 polymer ?
#
loop_
_entity_poly.entity_id
_entity_poly.type
_entity_poly.pdbx_seq_one_letter_code
_entity_poly.pdbx_strand_id
1 'polypeptide(L)'
;MTYSPDELFASLSNAKEYTFTSPLLPGEYFCTEPDTPLPPFSAPIIDDESGICLGYARKHGGGLYDIFDAEGKLVTYHELPLESPLVDPIDILFLGALLYKGVRLGFHTFEALTERRIAVKFSSIFTEQIIGMLRGRLKVGLSAKMLKFTPTPARHMSEAGSYVPVYILEKAIRYGKRLPDIKGNSGRILKRYEIKIRRSRYNDTAKIFENKDYTLEVIVDERTWTITHFAYKS
;
A
#
# COMPACT_ATOMS: atom_id res chain seq x y z
N MET A 1 -4.24 -0.52 23.87
CA MET A 1 -5.28 0.19 24.67
C MET A 1 -6.63 -0.14 24.08
N THR A 2 -7.47 -0.88 24.81
CA THR A 2 -8.87 -1.13 24.44
C THR A 2 -9.73 -0.05 25.08
N TYR A 3 -10.35 0.80 24.25
CA TYR A 3 -11.32 1.80 24.72
C TYR A 3 -12.55 1.11 25.29
N SER A 4 -13.13 1.70 26.33
CA SER A 4 -14.49 1.35 26.75
C SER A 4 -15.47 1.69 25.61
N PRO A 5 -16.52 0.90 25.37
CA PRO A 5 -17.51 1.20 24.34
C PRO A 5 -18.03 2.64 24.40
N ASP A 6 -18.19 3.22 25.60
CA ASP A 6 -18.72 4.58 25.81
C ASP A 6 -17.78 5.68 25.31
N GLU A 7 -16.47 5.50 25.42
CA GLU A 7 -15.45 6.44 24.92
C GLU A 7 -15.37 6.43 23.39
N LEU A 8 -15.51 5.24 22.78
CA LEU A 8 -15.59 5.07 21.32
C LEU A 8 -16.82 5.83 20.74
N PHE A 9 -17.93 5.89 21.47
CA PHE A 9 -19.13 6.59 21.00
C PHE A 9 -19.06 8.11 21.10
N ALA A 10 -18.51 8.67 22.19
CA ALA A 10 -18.29 10.12 22.27
C ALA A 10 -17.42 10.60 21.09
N SER A 11 -16.45 9.78 20.71
CA SER A 11 -15.54 10.02 19.58
C SER A 11 -16.22 10.11 18.21
N LEU A 12 -17.35 9.42 17.99
CA LEU A 12 -18.10 9.45 16.72
C LEU A 12 -18.68 10.83 16.39
N SER A 13 -18.98 11.66 17.40
CA SER A 13 -19.50 13.02 17.19
C SER A 13 -18.49 13.95 16.51
N ASN A 14 -17.19 13.62 16.63
CA ASN A 14 -16.07 14.37 16.08
C ASN A 14 -15.49 13.73 14.81
N ALA A 15 -16.18 12.74 14.23
CA ALA A 15 -15.70 12.03 13.05
C ALA A 15 -15.68 12.93 11.81
N LYS A 16 -14.56 12.94 11.09
CA LYS A 16 -14.34 13.77 9.91
C LYS A 16 -13.69 12.97 8.79
N GLU A 17 -13.78 13.49 7.58
CA GLU A 17 -13.01 13.00 6.44
C GLU A 17 -11.57 13.50 6.56
N TYR A 18 -10.61 12.66 6.18
CA TYR A 18 -9.19 12.97 6.24
C TYR A 18 -8.50 12.54 4.95
N THR A 19 -7.49 13.31 4.55
CA THR A 19 -6.51 12.90 3.54
C THR A 19 -5.22 12.58 4.28
N PHE A 20 -4.64 11.40 4.03
CA PHE A 20 -3.42 10.96 4.67
C PHE A 20 -2.32 10.81 3.62
N THR A 21 -1.12 11.26 3.96
CA THR A 21 0.12 10.91 3.25
C THR A 21 0.84 9.86 4.07
N SER A 22 1.49 8.92 3.38
CA SER A 22 2.27 7.86 4.00
C SER A 22 3.40 8.42 4.87
N PRO A 23 3.47 8.05 6.16
CA PRO A 23 4.63 8.31 7.02
C PRO A 23 5.69 7.21 6.90
N LEU A 24 5.51 6.24 5.99
CA LEU A 24 6.44 5.12 5.82
C LEU A 24 7.78 5.59 5.24
N LEU A 25 8.84 4.85 5.57
CA LEU A 25 10.13 5.09 4.94
C LEU A 25 10.08 4.70 3.46
N PRO A 26 10.91 5.31 2.61
CA PRO A 26 11.03 4.91 1.22
C PRO A 26 11.30 3.39 1.12
N GLY A 27 10.45 2.67 0.37
CA GLY A 27 10.58 1.21 0.15
C GLY A 27 9.88 0.35 1.19
N GLU A 28 9.22 1.00 2.14
CA GLU A 28 8.21 0.38 2.98
C GLU A 28 6.84 0.55 2.37
N TYR A 29 6.12 -0.55 2.22
CA TYR A 29 4.77 -0.52 1.68
C TYR A 29 3.91 -1.63 2.28
N PHE A 30 2.61 -1.48 2.12
CA PHE A 30 1.65 -2.54 2.39
C PHE A 30 1.08 -3.14 1.12
N CYS A 31 0.82 -4.44 1.15
CA CYS A 31 0.05 -5.15 0.15
C CYS A 31 -0.96 -6.09 0.80
N THR A 32 -2.04 -6.36 0.08
CA THR A 32 -2.87 -7.53 0.34
C THR A 32 -2.34 -8.71 -0.45
N GLU A 33 -2.67 -9.92 -0.03
CA GLU A 33 -2.41 -11.11 -0.83
C GLU A 33 -3.13 -11.01 -2.18
N PRO A 34 -2.44 -11.23 -3.31
CA PRO A 34 -3.07 -11.29 -4.63
C PRO A 34 -4.00 -12.50 -4.72
N ASP A 35 -5.18 -12.32 -5.31
CA ASP A 35 -6.13 -13.41 -5.53
C ASP A 35 -5.60 -14.40 -6.60
N THR A 36 -4.85 -13.88 -7.57
CA THR A 36 -4.18 -14.68 -8.60
C THR A 36 -2.70 -14.81 -8.26
N PRO A 37 -2.15 -16.04 -8.22
CA PRO A 37 -0.72 -16.25 -8.01
C PRO A 37 0.11 -15.49 -9.04
N LEU A 38 1.06 -14.71 -8.55
CA LEU A 38 1.99 -13.99 -9.41
C LEU A 38 3.03 -14.95 -9.98
N PRO A 39 3.51 -14.72 -11.21
CA PRO A 39 4.64 -15.47 -11.68
C PRO A 39 5.90 -15.20 -10.84
N PRO A 40 6.86 -16.15 -10.81
CA PRO A 40 8.13 -15.95 -10.12
C PRO A 40 8.84 -14.67 -10.55
N PHE A 41 9.58 -14.06 -9.61
CA PHE A 41 10.36 -12.84 -9.85
C PHE A 41 9.55 -11.60 -10.24
N SER A 42 8.26 -11.60 -9.93
CA SER A 42 7.44 -10.39 -10.02
C SER A 42 7.84 -9.41 -8.91
N ALA A 43 8.07 -8.15 -9.27
CA ALA A 43 8.44 -7.08 -8.36
C ALA A 43 7.26 -6.13 -8.10
N PRO A 44 7.14 -5.56 -6.89
CA PRO A 44 6.05 -4.64 -6.57
C PRO A 44 6.20 -3.30 -7.30
N ILE A 45 5.07 -2.72 -7.72
CA ILE A 45 4.96 -1.32 -8.14
C ILE A 45 4.34 -0.56 -6.97
N ILE A 46 5.08 0.37 -6.38
CA ILE A 46 4.72 1.03 -5.12
C ILE A 46 4.29 2.47 -5.41
N ASP A 47 3.24 2.91 -4.72
CA ASP A 47 2.86 4.31 -4.61
C ASP A 47 3.41 4.89 -3.31
N ASP A 48 4.49 5.67 -3.40
CA ASP A 48 5.18 6.23 -2.23
C ASP A 48 4.30 7.24 -1.46
N GLU A 49 3.37 7.91 -2.14
CA GLU A 49 2.48 8.90 -1.50
C GLU A 49 1.53 8.22 -0.49
N SER A 50 1.06 7.02 -0.82
CA SER A 50 0.12 6.27 0.00
C SER A 50 0.73 5.05 0.70
N GLY A 51 1.95 4.66 0.35
CA GLY A 51 2.65 3.51 0.94
C GLY A 51 2.01 2.17 0.58
N ILE A 52 1.42 2.04 -0.61
CA ILE A 52 0.72 0.83 -1.06
C ILE A 52 1.35 0.22 -2.31
N CYS A 53 1.29 -1.11 -2.41
CA CYS A 53 1.53 -1.84 -3.64
C CYS A 53 0.34 -1.69 -4.61
N LEU A 54 0.54 -0.99 -5.72
CA LEU A 54 -0.46 -0.81 -6.79
C LEU A 54 -0.60 -2.04 -7.69
N GLY A 55 0.46 -2.84 -7.79
CA GLY A 55 0.54 -3.96 -8.72
C GLY A 55 1.94 -4.53 -8.77
N TYR A 56 2.23 -5.31 -9.81
CA TYR A 56 3.48 -6.02 -9.96
C TYR A 56 4.00 -5.93 -11.38
N ALA A 57 5.32 -5.97 -11.55
CA ALA A 57 5.97 -6.04 -12.84
C ALA A 57 6.87 -7.26 -12.93
N ARG A 58 6.90 -7.91 -14.10
CA ARG A 58 7.81 -9.02 -14.39
C ARG A 58 8.53 -8.76 -15.70
N LYS A 59 9.84 -8.97 -15.74
CA LYS A 59 10.60 -8.93 -16.99
C LYS A 59 10.27 -10.14 -17.86
N HIS A 60 9.84 -9.90 -19.08
CA HIS A 60 9.52 -10.93 -20.08
C HIS A 60 10.74 -11.26 -20.96
N GLY A 61 11.58 -10.25 -21.25
CA GLY A 61 12.75 -10.34 -22.13
C GLY A 61 12.82 -9.13 -23.08
N GLY A 62 14.00 -8.79 -23.61
CA GLY A 62 14.13 -7.72 -24.63
C GLY A 62 13.64 -6.32 -24.24
N GLY A 63 13.63 -5.99 -22.94
CA GLY A 63 13.10 -4.70 -22.46
C GLY A 63 11.57 -4.66 -22.25
N LEU A 64 10.88 -5.78 -22.48
CA LEU A 64 9.45 -5.93 -22.27
C LEU A 64 9.13 -6.38 -20.83
N TYR A 65 8.11 -5.75 -20.24
CA TYR A 65 7.61 -6.00 -18.91
C TYR A 65 6.12 -6.35 -18.93
N ASP A 66 5.76 -7.37 -18.19
CA ASP A 66 4.38 -7.74 -17.91
C ASP A 66 3.93 -6.99 -16.66
N ILE A 67 2.83 -6.24 -16.77
CA ILE A 67 2.28 -5.43 -15.67
C ILE A 67 1.01 -6.08 -15.16
N PHE A 68 0.99 -6.39 -13.87
CA PHE A 68 -0.13 -6.98 -13.14
C PHE A 68 -0.70 -5.97 -12.16
N ASP A 69 -2.01 -6.02 -11.89
CA ASP A 69 -2.63 -5.24 -10.82
C ASP A 69 -2.38 -5.86 -9.44
N ALA A 70 -2.81 -5.20 -8.37
CA ALA A 70 -2.65 -5.65 -6.99
C ALA A 70 -3.35 -7.01 -6.69
N GLU A 71 -4.27 -7.46 -7.54
CA GLU A 71 -4.93 -8.78 -7.45
C GLU A 71 -4.15 -9.86 -8.22
N GLY A 72 -3.07 -9.49 -8.91
CA GLY A 72 -2.23 -10.40 -9.70
C GLY A 72 -2.72 -10.63 -11.13
N LYS A 73 -3.69 -9.84 -11.62
CA LYS A 73 -4.21 -9.96 -12.98
C LYS A 73 -3.36 -9.14 -13.94
N LEU A 74 -2.94 -9.75 -15.07
CA LEU A 74 -2.23 -9.05 -16.13
C LEU A 74 -3.10 -7.91 -16.69
N VAL A 75 -2.53 -6.71 -16.73
CA VAL A 75 -3.16 -5.48 -17.20
C VAL A 75 -2.63 -5.09 -18.56
N THR A 76 -1.32 -5.09 -18.74
CA THR A 76 -0.68 -4.71 -20.01
C THR A 76 0.73 -5.27 -20.11
N TYR A 77 1.26 -5.25 -21.32
CA TYR A 77 2.69 -5.32 -21.59
C TYR A 77 3.23 -3.90 -21.72
N HIS A 78 4.45 -3.65 -21.27
CA HIS A 78 5.11 -2.36 -21.38
C HIS A 78 6.55 -2.54 -21.85
N GLU A 79 6.90 -1.90 -22.95
CA GLU A 79 8.27 -1.83 -23.45
C GLU A 79 8.89 -0.52 -22.99
N LEU A 80 10.13 -0.58 -22.51
CA LEU A 80 10.86 0.64 -22.18
C LEU A 80 11.27 1.35 -23.47
N PRO A 81 11.23 2.70 -23.50
CA PRO A 81 11.69 3.44 -24.67
C PRO A 81 13.15 3.07 -25.01
N LEU A 82 13.40 2.78 -26.29
CA LEU A 82 14.70 2.37 -26.84
C LEU A 82 15.80 3.44 -26.66
N GLU A 83 15.43 4.73 -26.57
CA GLU A 83 16.36 5.82 -26.23
C GLU A 83 16.68 5.81 -24.74
N SER A 84 17.46 4.83 -24.36
CA SER A 84 18.24 4.82 -23.12
C SER A 84 19.46 5.73 -23.31
N PRO A 85 19.99 6.40 -22.27
CA PRO A 85 21.33 7.00 -22.35
C PRO A 85 22.37 5.95 -22.81
N LEU A 86 23.55 6.37 -23.27
CA LEU A 86 24.66 5.50 -23.72
C LEU A 86 25.09 4.40 -22.71
N VAL A 87 24.51 4.40 -21.51
CA VAL A 87 24.64 3.43 -20.43
C VAL A 87 23.23 2.91 -20.12
N ASP A 88 23.07 1.58 -20.06
CA ASP A 88 21.80 0.93 -19.73
C ASP A 88 21.23 1.50 -18.40
N PRO A 89 19.95 1.87 -18.30
CA PRO A 89 19.32 2.33 -17.06
C PRO A 89 19.46 1.30 -15.92
N ILE A 90 19.64 0.03 -16.27
CA ILE A 90 19.92 -1.08 -15.36
C ILE A 90 21.40 -1.14 -14.96
N ASP A 91 22.35 -0.67 -15.79
CA ASP A 91 23.78 -0.56 -15.43
C ASP A 91 24.07 0.64 -14.51
N ILE A 92 23.35 1.76 -14.69
CA ILE A 92 23.36 2.91 -13.77
C ILE A 92 22.85 2.50 -12.37
N LEU A 93 22.03 1.45 -12.32
CA LEU A 93 21.54 0.81 -11.10
C LEU A 93 22.58 0.01 -10.34
N PHE A 94 23.68 -0.39 -11.00
CA PHE A 94 24.79 -1.14 -10.41
C PHE A 94 25.98 -0.25 -10.02
N LEU A 95 25.99 1.04 -10.41
CA LEU A 95 27.02 2.03 -10.07
C LEU A 95 26.51 3.00 -8.99
N GLY A 96 26.35 2.49 -7.78
CA GLY A 96 26.25 3.34 -6.59
C GLY A 96 27.57 4.06 -6.33
N ALA A 97 27.72 5.30 -6.81
CA ALA A 97 28.47 6.41 -6.20
C ALA A 97 28.71 7.54 -7.22
N LEU A 98 27.82 8.54 -7.23
CA LEU A 98 28.10 9.98 -7.33
C LEU A 98 26.80 10.64 -7.82
N LEU A 99 26.25 11.55 -7.01
CA LEU A 99 25.74 12.87 -7.39
C LEU A 99 25.02 13.47 -6.18
N TYR A 100 25.81 14.15 -5.35
CA TYR A 100 25.37 15.07 -4.32
C TYR A 100 25.49 16.49 -4.90
N LYS A 101 24.35 17.12 -5.22
CA LYS A 101 23.98 18.53 -4.93
C LYS A 101 22.85 19.02 -5.84
N GLY A 102 21.70 19.28 -5.21
CA GLY A 102 20.93 20.49 -5.48
C GLY A 102 19.95 20.49 -6.65
N VAL A 103 18.94 19.61 -6.65
CA VAL A 103 17.61 19.93 -7.22
C VAL A 103 16.56 19.21 -6.39
N ARG A 104 15.60 19.97 -5.84
CA ARG A 104 14.43 19.47 -5.09
C ARG A 104 13.33 19.10 -6.11
N LEU A 105 13.59 18.09 -6.93
CA LEU A 105 12.56 17.38 -7.70
C LEU A 105 12.43 16.00 -7.05
N GLY A 106 11.22 15.65 -6.62
CA GLY A 106 10.93 14.38 -5.94
C GLY A 106 11.03 13.19 -6.89
N PHE A 107 12.25 12.72 -7.14
CA PHE A 107 12.53 11.47 -7.82
C PHE A 107 12.76 10.40 -6.75
N HIS A 108 11.75 9.57 -6.49
CA HIS A 108 11.82 8.51 -5.50
C HIS A 108 11.82 7.14 -6.17
N THR A 109 12.69 6.27 -5.67
CA THR A 109 13.37 5.25 -6.47
C THR A 109 13.43 3.91 -5.74
N PHE A 110 12.83 2.84 -6.27
CA PHE A 110 12.66 1.56 -5.53
C PHE A 110 13.04 0.26 -6.23
N GLU A 111 13.78 -0.62 -5.55
CA GLU A 111 14.49 -1.77 -6.12
C GLU A 111 13.63 -3.08 -6.28
N ALA A 112 13.74 -3.80 -7.42
CA ALA A 112 13.01 -4.98 -7.91
C ALA A 112 13.89 -6.24 -8.16
N LEU A 113 13.44 -7.43 -7.77
CA LEU A 113 14.28 -8.62 -7.64
C LEU A 113 14.53 -9.38 -8.97
N THR A 114 15.81 -9.63 -9.32
CA THR A 114 16.22 -10.64 -10.33
C THR A 114 16.48 -12.01 -9.67
N GLU A 115 16.65 -13.07 -10.48
CA GLU A 115 16.82 -14.49 -10.10
C GLU A 115 17.82 -14.78 -8.97
N ARG A 116 18.68 -13.80 -8.63
CA ARG A 116 19.68 -13.86 -7.55
C ARG A 116 19.31 -13.15 -6.25
N ARG A 117 18.05 -12.75 -6.02
CA ARG A 117 17.65 -11.92 -4.86
C ARG A 117 18.40 -10.57 -4.83
N ILE A 118 18.56 -9.94 -5.99
CA ILE A 118 19.20 -8.62 -6.12
C ILE A 118 18.14 -7.65 -6.60
N ALA A 119 17.93 -6.56 -5.86
CA ALA A 119 16.91 -5.59 -6.18
C ALA A 119 17.41 -4.49 -7.15
N VAL A 120 16.53 -4.05 -8.04
CA VAL A 120 16.73 -3.17 -9.22
C VAL A 120 15.73 -2.00 -9.21
N LYS A 121 16.16 -0.77 -8.96
CA LYS A 121 15.35 0.48 -8.96
C LYS A 121 14.32 0.58 -10.14
N PHE A 122 13.02 0.72 -9.88
CA PHE A 122 11.93 0.39 -10.83
C PHE A 122 10.78 1.41 -10.90
N SER A 123 10.59 2.26 -9.90
CA SER A 123 9.51 3.27 -9.89
C SER A 123 9.69 4.38 -10.92
N SER A 124 10.93 4.72 -11.28
CA SER A 124 11.24 5.79 -12.24
C SER A 124 11.09 5.38 -13.71
N ILE A 125 10.88 4.09 -13.97
CA ILE A 125 10.80 3.51 -15.32
C ILE A 125 9.36 3.55 -15.85
N PHE A 126 8.37 3.43 -14.97
CA PHE A 126 6.97 3.44 -15.36
C PHE A 126 6.43 4.86 -15.46
N THR A 127 5.72 5.13 -16.55
CA THR A 127 5.10 6.43 -16.78
C THR A 127 3.94 6.66 -15.80
N GLU A 128 3.62 7.93 -15.54
CA GLU A 128 2.40 8.36 -14.83
C GLU A 128 1.12 7.69 -15.36
N GLN A 129 1.12 7.28 -16.63
CA GLN A 129 0.01 6.56 -17.26
C GLN A 129 -0.20 5.16 -16.66
N ILE A 130 0.89 4.41 -16.40
CA ILE A 130 0.81 3.08 -15.79
C ILE A 130 0.38 3.20 -14.32
N ILE A 131 0.98 4.15 -13.58
CA ILE A 131 0.60 4.42 -12.19
C ILE A 131 -0.87 4.83 -12.11
N GLY A 132 -1.31 5.77 -12.95
CA GLY A 132 -2.70 6.22 -13.02
C GLY A 132 -3.67 5.09 -13.39
N MET A 133 -3.28 4.23 -14.33
CA MET A 133 -4.06 3.05 -14.69
C MET A 133 -4.17 2.07 -13.51
N LEU A 134 -3.07 1.74 -12.84
CA LEU A 134 -3.07 0.83 -11.69
C LEU A 134 -3.88 1.41 -10.52
N ARG A 135 -3.72 2.71 -10.22
CA ARG A 135 -4.56 3.44 -9.25
C ARG A 135 -6.04 3.34 -9.63
N GLY A 136 -6.40 3.53 -10.89
CA GLY A 136 -7.78 3.38 -11.37
C GLY A 136 -8.32 1.95 -11.28
N ARG A 137 -7.44 0.94 -11.26
CA ARG A 137 -7.78 -0.47 -11.12
C ARG A 137 -7.82 -0.96 -9.67
N LEU A 138 -7.33 -0.19 -8.71
CA LEU A 138 -7.57 -0.45 -7.30
C LEU A 138 -9.09 -0.41 -7.09
N LYS A 139 -9.73 -1.60 -7.08
CA LYS A 139 -11.19 -1.77 -7.03
C LYS A 139 -11.80 -1.45 -5.66
N VAL A 140 -11.39 -0.36 -5.02
CA VAL A 140 -11.97 0.03 -3.74
C VAL A 140 -12.00 1.55 -3.65
N GLY A 141 -13.19 2.08 -3.92
CA GLY A 141 -13.76 3.19 -3.18
C GLY A 141 -14.99 2.64 -2.49
N LEU A 142 -15.19 2.91 -1.21
CA LEU A 142 -16.55 2.90 -0.68
C LEU A 142 -17.37 3.91 -1.48
N SER A 143 -18.54 3.50 -1.98
CA SER A 143 -19.49 4.29 -2.79
C SER A 143 -19.38 5.79 -2.55
N ALA A 144 -18.71 6.54 -3.44
CA ALA A 144 -18.62 8.02 -3.52
C ALA A 144 -18.42 8.81 -2.20
N LYS A 145 -18.20 8.15 -1.06
CA LYS A 145 -18.20 8.69 0.30
C LYS A 145 -16.89 8.27 0.94
N MET A 146 -16.02 9.26 1.12
CA MET A 146 -14.72 9.09 1.73
C MET A 146 -14.90 8.55 3.16
N LEU A 147 -14.08 7.57 3.56
CA LEU A 147 -14.07 7.07 4.92
C LEU A 147 -13.87 8.20 5.92
N LYS A 148 -14.67 8.19 6.99
CA LYS A 148 -14.48 9.09 8.12
C LYS A 148 -13.65 8.41 9.19
N PHE A 149 -12.96 9.20 9.99
CA PHE A 149 -12.15 8.73 11.10
C PHE A 149 -12.53 9.47 12.36
N THR A 150 -12.61 8.74 13.46
CA THR A 150 -12.58 9.38 14.78
C THR A 150 -11.17 9.94 15.06
N PRO A 151 -11.01 10.90 16.01
CA PRO A 151 -9.72 11.55 16.25
C PRO A 151 -8.55 10.60 16.54
N THR A 152 -8.79 9.51 17.27
CA THR A 152 -7.76 8.54 17.65
C THR A 152 -7.15 7.80 16.46
N PRO A 153 -7.91 7.05 15.63
CA PRO A 153 -7.35 6.40 14.44
C PRO A 153 -6.76 7.41 13.45
N ALA A 154 -7.33 8.61 13.32
CA ALA A 154 -6.73 9.66 12.50
C ALA A 154 -5.33 10.07 12.99
N ARG A 155 -5.13 10.15 14.31
CA ARG A 155 -3.79 10.42 14.89
C ARG A 155 -2.83 9.26 14.64
N HIS A 156 -3.27 8.01 14.82
CA HIS A 156 -2.43 6.83 14.54
C HIS A 156 -1.96 6.75 13.09
N MET A 157 -2.77 7.22 12.13
CA MET A 157 -2.38 7.32 10.72
C MET A 157 -1.20 8.26 10.47
N SER A 158 -0.85 9.16 11.40
CA SER A 158 0.36 9.99 11.28
C SER A 158 1.65 9.30 11.76
N GLU A 159 1.53 8.13 12.40
CA GLU A 159 2.65 7.40 13.00
C GLU A 159 3.03 6.20 12.13
N ALA A 160 4.29 6.09 11.68
CA ALA A 160 4.74 4.97 10.83
C ALA A 160 4.53 3.57 11.45
N GLY A 161 4.53 3.49 12.78
CA GLY A 161 4.27 2.27 13.54
C GLY A 161 2.78 1.92 13.66
N SER A 162 1.87 2.82 13.28
CA SER A 162 0.43 2.58 13.34
C SER A 162 -0.28 2.86 12.02
N TYR A 163 0.44 3.30 10.98
CA TYR A 163 -0.11 3.60 9.67
C TYR A 163 -0.60 2.36 8.91
N VAL A 164 -1.73 2.50 8.22
CA VAL A 164 -2.26 1.54 7.26
C VAL A 164 -2.89 2.32 6.09
N PRO A 165 -2.54 2.06 4.82
CA PRO A 165 -3.14 2.77 3.69
C PRO A 165 -4.67 2.69 3.71
N VAL A 166 -5.33 3.82 3.41
CA VAL A 166 -6.82 3.91 3.42
C VAL A 166 -7.45 2.83 2.54
N TYR A 167 -6.86 2.57 1.37
CA TYR A 167 -7.32 1.50 0.48
C TYR A 167 -7.39 0.13 1.17
N ILE A 168 -6.41 -0.20 2.02
CA ILE A 168 -6.38 -1.47 2.73
C ILE A 168 -7.49 -1.53 3.79
N LEU A 169 -7.76 -0.41 4.47
CA LEU A 169 -8.87 -0.30 5.42
C LEU A 169 -10.22 -0.51 4.70
N GLU A 170 -10.40 0.09 3.52
CA GLU A 170 -11.61 -0.13 2.71
C GLU A 170 -11.72 -1.57 2.23
N LYS A 171 -10.60 -2.16 1.78
CA LYS A 171 -10.55 -3.56 1.33
C LYS A 171 -10.91 -4.51 2.47
N ALA A 172 -10.47 -4.22 3.70
CA ALA A 172 -10.86 -4.96 4.89
C ALA A 172 -12.38 -4.93 5.13
N ILE A 173 -13.00 -3.75 5.01
CA ILE A 173 -14.45 -3.59 5.21
C ILE A 173 -15.25 -4.32 4.13
N ARG A 174 -14.78 -4.28 2.87
CA ARG A 174 -15.52 -4.83 1.72
C ARG A 174 -15.34 -6.34 1.54
N TYR A 175 -14.13 -6.84 1.74
CA TYR A 175 -13.76 -8.23 1.41
C TYR A 175 -13.15 -9.00 2.58
N GLY A 176 -12.89 -8.33 3.71
CA GLY A 176 -12.39 -8.99 4.91
C GLY A 176 -13.43 -9.93 5.53
N LYS A 177 -12.94 -10.80 6.40
CA LYS A 177 -13.77 -11.68 7.21
C LYS A 177 -14.54 -10.86 8.24
N ARG A 178 -15.87 -10.95 8.22
CA ARG A 178 -16.73 -10.32 9.22
C ARG A 178 -16.64 -11.06 10.56
N LEU A 179 -16.39 -10.31 11.63
CA LEU A 179 -16.37 -10.79 13.02
C LEU A 179 -17.67 -10.43 13.77
N PRO A 180 -17.91 -11.00 14.97
CA PRO A 180 -19.02 -10.61 15.81
C PRO A 180 -19.02 -9.11 16.10
N ASP A 181 -20.18 -8.50 15.89
CA ASP A 181 -20.42 -7.07 16.09
C ASP A 181 -20.18 -6.65 17.55
N ILE A 182 -19.72 -5.41 17.74
CA ILE A 182 -19.54 -4.82 19.06
C ILE A 182 -20.78 -3.98 19.36
N LYS A 183 -21.52 -4.39 20.39
CA LYS A 183 -22.62 -3.60 20.96
C LYS A 183 -22.07 -2.85 22.16
N GLY A 184 -22.22 -1.53 22.17
CA GLY A 184 -21.98 -0.77 23.38
C GLY A 184 -23.26 -0.16 23.94
N ASN A 185 -23.15 0.50 25.10
CA ASN A 185 -24.30 0.88 25.93
C ASN A 185 -25.22 1.91 25.26
N SER A 186 -24.75 2.64 24.25
CA SER A 186 -25.53 3.64 23.50
C SER A 186 -26.47 3.06 22.44
N GLY A 187 -26.58 1.73 22.33
CA GLY A 187 -27.42 1.04 21.32
C GLY A 187 -26.88 1.09 19.88
N ARG A 188 -25.69 1.67 19.65
CA ARG A 188 -25.01 1.65 18.34
C ARG A 188 -24.22 0.35 18.17
N ILE A 189 -24.36 -0.27 17.00
CA ILE A 189 -23.72 -1.55 16.66
C ILE A 189 -22.56 -1.26 15.72
N LEU A 190 -21.34 -1.48 16.19
CA LEU A 190 -20.13 -1.36 15.38
C LEU A 190 -19.82 -2.69 14.70
N LYS A 191 -19.42 -2.64 13.44
CA LYS A 191 -18.99 -3.81 12.67
C LYS A 191 -17.49 -3.97 12.78
N ARG A 192 -17.04 -5.22 12.78
CA ARG A 192 -15.63 -5.56 12.88
C ARG A 192 -15.24 -6.51 11.75
N TYR A 193 -14.12 -6.20 11.11
CA TYR A 193 -13.60 -6.90 9.94
C TYR A 193 -12.13 -7.26 10.16
N GLU A 194 -11.72 -8.40 9.62
CA GLU A 194 -10.31 -8.81 9.58
C GLU A 194 -9.86 -9.12 8.16
N ILE A 195 -8.65 -8.70 7.81
CA ILE A 195 -8.00 -9.09 6.55
C ILE A 195 -6.51 -9.34 6.79
N LYS A 196 -5.94 -10.27 6.00
CA LYS A 196 -4.49 -10.48 5.99
C LYS A 196 -3.83 -9.40 5.16
N ILE A 197 -2.76 -8.83 5.70
CA ILE A 197 -1.94 -7.83 5.02
C ILE A 197 -0.48 -8.19 5.20
N ARG A 198 0.36 -7.73 4.28
CA ARG A 198 1.81 -7.83 4.37
C ARG A 198 2.40 -6.43 4.36
N ARG A 199 3.23 -6.14 5.34
CA ARG A 199 4.13 -4.98 5.32
C ARG A 199 5.48 -5.48 4.83
N SER A 200 5.97 -4.85 3.77
CA SER A 200 7.26 -5.18 3.17
C SER A 200 8.18 -4.01 3.38
N ARG A 201 9.43 -4.27 3.75
CA ARG A 201 10.48 -3.27 3.89
C ARG A 201 11.68 -3.68 3.06
N TYR A 202 12.17 -2.77 2.25
CA TYR A 202 13.38 -3.01 1.51
C TYR A 202 14.62 -2.94 2.41
N ASN A 203 15.42 -4.01 2.45
CA ASN A 203 16.71 -4.03 3.15
C ASN A 203 17.84 -3.80 2.13
N ASP A 204 18.41 -2.59 2.17
CA ASP A 204 19.46 -2.17 1.24
C ASP A 204 20.77 -2.97 1.38
N THR A 205 21.08 -3.45 2.58
CA THR A 205 22.29 -4.26 2.83
C THR A 205 22.15 -5.66 2.25
N ALA A 206 21.01 -6.30 2.49
CA ALA A 206 20.77 -7.68 2.07
C ALA A 206 20.20 -7.79 0.65
N LYS A 207 19.86 -6.65 0.05
CA LYS A 207 19.23 -6.52 -1.27
C LYS A 207 17.93 -7.31 -1.44
N ILE A 208 17.18 -7.48 -0.35
CA ILE A 208 15.93 -8.26 -0.29
C ILE A 208 14.83 -7.52 0.46
N PHE A 209 13.57 -7.90 0.20
CA PHE A 209 12.43 -7.46 0.99
C PHE A 209 12.30 -8.30 2.27
N GLU A 210 12.27 -7.60 3.40
CA GLU A 210 11.82 -8.14 4.67
C GLU A 210 10.29 -8.06 4.70
N ASN A 211 9.64 -9.21 4.63
CA ASN A 211 8.20 -9.32 4.62
C ASN A 211 7.71 -9.71 6.01
N LYS A 212 6.72 -8.98 6.51
CA LYS A 212 6.01 -9.34 7.74
C LYS A 212 4.51 -9.32 7.50
N ASP A 213 3.91 -10.48 7.75
CA ASP A 213 2.48 -10.69 7.60
C ASP A 213 1.77 -10.31 8.90
N TYR A 214 0.60 -9.71 8.77
CA TYR A 214 -0.24 -9.26 9.87
C TYR A 214 -1.71 -9.57 9.58
N THR A 215 -2.49 -9.68 10.64
CA THR A 215 -3.95 -9.61 10.56
C THR A 215 -4.39 -8.21 10.97
N LEU A 216 -4.99 -7.48 10.03
CA LEU A 216 -5.56 -6.16 10.26
C LEU A 216 -7.00 -6.31 10.72
N GLU A 217 -7.29 -5.82 11.92
CA GLU A 217 -8.64 -5.63 12.44
C GLU A 217 -9.09 -4.19 12.18
N VAL A 218 -10.29 -4.02 11.63
CA VAL A 218 -10.93 -2.71 11.40
C VAL A 218 -12.31 -2.71 12.04
N ILE A 219 -12.59 -1.68 12.84
CA ILE A 219 -13.88 -1.44 13.47
C ILE A 219 -14.50 -0.19 12.85
N VAL A 220 -15.74 -0.33 12.36
CA VAL A 220 -16.43 0.70 11.59
C VAL A 220 -17.89 0.86 12.04
N ASP A 221 -18.36 2.09 12.08
CA ASP A 221 -19.78 2.41 12.06
C ASP A 221 -20.24 2.54 10.59
N GLU A 222 -20.85 1.49 10.06
CA GLU A 222 -21.30 1.43 8.66
C GLU A 222 -22.41 2.44 8.32
N ARG A 223 -23.14 2.95 9.33
CA ARG A 223 -24.18 3.97 9.10
C ARG A 223 -23.58 5.26 8.57
N THR A 224 -22.37 5.57 9.02
CA THR A 224 -21.66 6.81 8.72
C THR A 224 -20.35 6.58 7.96
N TRP A 225 -19.97 5.31 7.72
CA TRP A 225 -18.67 4.89 7.19
C TRP A 225 -17.50 5.48 7.99
N THR A 226 -17.64 5.45 9.32
CA THR A 226 -16.62 5.98 10.24
C THR A 226 -15.79 4.86 10.82
N ILE A 227 -14.49 4.86 10.54
CA ILE A 227 -13.51 4.05 11.24
C ILE A 227 -13.34 4.59 12.66
N THR A 228 -13.67 3.76 13.63
CA THR A 228 -13.57 4.09 15.06
C THR A 228 -12.28 3.57 15.65
N HIS A 229 -11.77 2.46 15.11
CA HIS A 229 -10.53 1.84 15.52
C HIS A 229 -10.00 0.94 14.41
N PHE A 230 -8.67 0.79 14.34
CA PHE A 230 -8.03 -0.25 13.57
C PHE A 230 -6.72 -0.62 14.27
N ALA A 231 -6.31 -1.88 14.10
CA ALA A 231 -5.05 -2.38 14.64
C ALA A 231 -4.59 -3.58 13.82
N TYR A 232 -3.30 -3.67 13.54
CA TYR A 232 -2.73 -4.86 12.94
C TYR A 232 -1.96 -5.67 14.00
N LYS A 233 -2.21 -6.97 14.03
CA LYS A 233 -1.65 -7.93 14.99
C LYS A 233 -0.70 -8.85 14.24
N SER A 234 0.49 -9.07 14.82
CA SER A 234 1.48 -10.04 14.33
C SER A 234 1.15 -11.45 14.80
#